data_AF-A0A946HJD3-F1
#
_entry.id   AF-A0A946HJD3-F1
#
_cell.length_a   1.000
_cell.length_b   1.000
_cell.length_c   1.000
_cell.angle_alpha   90.00
_cell.angle_beta   90.00
_cell.angle_gamma   90.00
#
_symmetry.space_group_name_H-M   'P 1'
#
loop_
_entity.id
_entity.type
_entity.pdbx_description
1 polymer ?
#
loop_
_entity_poly.entity_id
_entity_poly.type
_entity_poly.pdbx_seq_one_letter_code
_entity_poly.pdbx_strand_id
1 'polypeptide(L)' 'MDDLLREYLPILMFIAVAVGLGVLLVLAAFILAVRHPDPEKLSAYECGFNAFDDARMK' A
#
# COMPACT_ATOMS: atom_id res chain seq x y z
N MET A 1 -32.60 11.12 13.82
CA MET A 1 -31.55 10.09 13.66
C MET A 1 -31.49 9.61 12.22
N ASP A 2 -32.64 9.47 11.56
CA ASP A 2 -32.74 9.06 10.15
C ASP A 2 -32.03 10.02 9.19
N ASP A 3 -32.09 11.34 9.41
CA ASP A 3 -31.40 12.31 8.55
C ASP A 3 -29.88 12.17 8.63
N LEU A 4 -29.34 11.95 9.83
CA LEU A 4 -27.92 11.65 10.02
C LEU A 4 -27.52 10.40 9.23
N LEU A 5 -28.31 9.32 9.30
CA LEU A 5 -28.01 8.10 8.55
C LEU A 5 -28.07 8.32 7.03
N ARG A 6 -29.04 9.12 6.54
CA ARG A 6 -29.16 9.45 5.11
C ARG A 6 -27.97 10.24 4.57
N GLU A 7 -27.37 11.10 5.38
CA GLU A 7 -26.22 11.91 4.99
C GLU A 7 -24.90 11.12 5.05
N TYR A 8 -24.70 10.29 6.07
CA TYR A 8 -23.42 9.62 6.31
C TYR A 8 -23.29 8.23 5.68
N LEU A 9 -24.39 7.51 5.47
CA LEU A 9 -24.37 6.19 4.84
C LEU A 9 -23.77 6.22 3.41
N PRO A 10 -24.12 7.19 2.54
CA PRO A 10 -23.49 7.30 1.23
C PRO A 10 -21.97 7.53 1.31
N ILE A 11 -21.51 8.31 2.29
CA ILE A 11 -20.08 8.59 2.52
C ILE A 11 -19.36 7.29 2.92
N LEU A 12 -19.93 6.53 3.85
CA LEU A 12 -19.38 5.24 4.27
C LEU A 12 -19.34 4.22 3.13
N MET A 13 -20.39 4.18 2.29
CA MET A 13 -20.41 3.32 1.11
C MET A 13 -19.31 3.70 0.12
N PHE A 14 -19.11 4.99 -0.13
CA PHE A 14 -18.03 5.46 -1.00
C PHE A 14 -16.65 5.03 -0.46
N ILE A 15 -16.40 5.22 0.83
CA ILE A 15 -15.16 4.78 1.48
C ILE A 15 -14.99 3.26 1.35
N ALA A 16 -16.05 2.49 1.58
CA ALA A 16 -16.01 1.03 1.46
C ALA A 16 -15.65 0.58 0.04
N VAL A 17 -16.23 1.21 -0.98
CA VAL A 17 -15.89 0.92 -2.39
C VAL A 17 -14.47 1.34 -2.72
N ALA A 18 -14.03 2.53 -2.28
CA ALA A 18 -12.68 3.03 -2.53
C ALA A 18 -11.61 2.13 -1.89
N VAL A 19 -11.81 1.74 -0.63
CA VAL A 19 -10.93 0.81 0.08
C VAL A 19 -10.98 -0.58 -0.58
N GLY A 20 -12.17 -1.08 -0.91
CA GLY A 20 -12.35 -2.36 -1.57
C GLY A 20 -11.61 -2.43 -2.91
N LEU A 21 -11.71 -1.38 -3.72
CA LEU A 21 -11.00 -1.27 -4.99
C LEU A 21 -9.48 -1.17 -4.77
N GLY A 22 -9.03 -0.38 -3.79
CA GLY A 22 -7.61 -0.28 -3.44
C GLY A 22 -7.01 -1.64 -3.04
N VAL A 23 -7.70 -2.37 -2.17
CA VAL A 23 -7.29 -3.73 -1.76
C VAL A 23 -7.29 -4.68 -2.96
N LEU A 24 -8.32 -4.63 -3.81
CA LEU A 24 -8.41 -5.47 -5.00
C LEU A 24 -7.20 -5.26 -5.93
N LEU A 25 -6.81 -4.01 -6.18
CA LEU A 25 -5.68 -3.69 -7.04
C LEU A 25 -4.33 -4.14 -6.43
N VAL A 26 -4.14 -3.96 -5.13
CA VAL A 26 -2.94 -4.44 -4.43
C VAL A 26 -2.86 -5.97 -4.48
N LEU A 27 -3.97 -6.68 -4.25
CA LEU A 27 -4.03 -8.13 -4.35
C LEU A 27 -3.79 -8.62 -5.77
N ALA A 28 -4.35 -7.94 -6.78
CA ALA A 28 -4.10 -8.26 -8.18
C ALA A 28 -2.61 -8.13 -8.51
N ALA A 29 -1.96 -7.04 -8.11
CA ALA A 29 -0.51 -6.87 -8.29
C ALA A 29 0.28 -7.97 -7.55
N PHE A 30 -0.10 -8.31 -6.32
CA PHE A 30 0.58 -9.35 -5.54
C PHE A 30 0.47 -10.74 -6.17
N ILE A 31 -0.69 -11.10 -6.72
CA ILE A 31 -0.95 -12.44 -7.27
C ILE A 31 -0.41 -12.57 -8.71
N LEU A 32 -0.59 -11.55 -9.55
CA LEU A 32 -0.31 -11.63 -10.98
C LEU A 32 1.12 -11.24 -11.36
N ALA A 33 1.85 -10.49 -10.52
CA ALA A 33 3.19 -10.04 -10.85
C ALA A 33 4.21 -11.19 -10.91
N VAL A 34 5.10 -11.14 -11.90
CA VAL A 34 6.24 -12.05 -12.02
C VAL A 34 7.21 -11.82 -10.86
N ARG A 35 7.61 -12.90 -10.18
CA ARG A 35 8.49 -12.84 -9.01
C ARG A 35 9.89 -13.35 -9.35
N HIS A 36 10.87 -12.45 -9.37
CA HIS A 36 12.30 -12.77 -9.47
C HIS A 36 13.09 -12.06 -8.35
N PRO A 37 12.89 -12.46 -7.08
CA PRO A 37 13.62 -11.89 -5.97
C PRO A 37 15.09 -12.34 -6.01
N ASP A 38 15.99 -11.40 -5.81
CA ASP A 38 17.41 -11.65 -5.57
C ASP A 38 17.91 -10.66 -4.49
N PRO A 39 19.05 -10.94 -3.83
CA PRO A 39 19.53 -10.11 -2.74
C PRO A 39 19.75 -8.63 -3.11
N GLU A 40 20.14 -8.37 -4.36
CA GLU A 40 20.37 -7.01 -4.85
C GLU A 40 19.05 -6.25 -5.07
N LYS A 41 18.01 -6.89 -5.60
CA LYS A 41 16.68 -6.26 -5.72
C LYS A 41 15.97 -6.01 -4.39
N LEU A 42 16.36 -6.74 -3.35
CA LEU A 42 15.79 -6.64 -2.00
C LEU A 42 16.63 -5.75 -1.07
N SER A 43 17.82 -5.32 -1.49
CA SER A 43 18.67 -4.42 -0.70
C SER A 43 18.11 -2.99 -0.73
N ALA A 44 18.49 -2.19 0.28
CA ALA A 44 18.19 -0.77 0.27
C ALA A 44 18.93 -0.09 -0.90
N TYR A 45 18.24 0.80 -1.62
CA TYR A 45 18.86 1.54 -2.70
C TYR A 45 19.79 2.63 -2.14
N GLU A 46 21.10 2.40 -2.21
CA GLU A 46 22.15 3.32 -1.78
C GLU A 46 23.21 3.49 -2.89
N CYS A 47 22.76 3.79 -4.12
CA CYS A 47 23.63 3.98 -5.30
C CYS A 47 24.58 2.79 -5.60
N GLY A 48 24.19 1.57 -5.22
CA GLY A 48 25.00 0.35 -5.39
C GLY A 48 25.99 0.09 -4.25
N PHE A 49 25.90 0.86 -3.15
CA PHE A 49 26.63 0.59 -1.92
C PHE A 49 25.76 -0.16 -0.91
N ASN A 50 26.40 -0.80 0.06
CA ASN A 50 25.70 -1.29 1.25
C ASN A 50 25.25 -0.11 2.10
N ALA A 51 24.14 -0.26 2.83
CA ALA A 51 23.70 0.71 3.81
C ALA A 51 24.85 1.03 4.78
N PHE A 52 25.22 2.30 4.87
CA PHE A 52 26.41 2.75 5.59
C PHE A 52 26.17 2.87 7.10
N ASP A 53 24.99 3.32 7.53
CA ASP A 53 24.67 3.55 8.95
C ASP A 53 23.14 3.68 9.18
N ASP A 54 22.72 3.89 10.44
CA ASP A 54 21.31 4.16 10.79
C ASP A 54 20.80 5.44 10.08
N ALA A 55 19.61 5.37 9.48
CA ALA A 55 18.94 6.54 8.88
C ALA A 55 18.66 7.67 9.89
N ARG A 56 18.86 7.43 11.19
CA ARG A 56 18.67 8.37 12.31
C ARG A 56 19.96 8.71 13.06
N MET A 57 21.14 8.57 12.43
CA MET A 57 22.40 9.03 13.02
C MET A 57 22.28 10.45 13.62
N LYS A 58 22.94 10.67 14.76
CA LYS A 58 22.88 11.89 15.56
C LYS A 58 23.81 12.99 15.05
#